data_AF-A0A7K4LIA3-F1
#
_entry.id   AF-A0A7K4LIA3-F1
#
_cell.length_a   1.000
_cell.length_b   1.000
_cell.length_c   1.000
_cell.angle_alpha   90.00
_cell.angle_beta   90.00
_cell.angle_gamma   90.00
#
_symmetry.space_group_name_H-M   'P 1'
#
loop_
_entity.id
_entity.type
_entity.pdbx_description
1 polymer ?
#
loop_
_entity_poly.entity_id
_entity_poly.type
_entity_poly.pdbx_seq_one_letter_code
_entity_poly.pdbx_strand_id
1 'polypeptide(L)'
;TDLNIGNALTGTNLEVQLLLNTRENPDCSEKLNEHNVTASQYLNTSKKIVFVVHGFRPTGSSPVWLGDIKTLLLTSEDINLIIVDWNRGATTLNYNTAVENTRKVAEILKNYIDQMLAYGVSLDSLHIIGVSLGAHIAGFVGKKYNGRLGRITGK
;
A
#
# COMPACT_ATOMS: atom_id res chain seq x y z
N THR A 1 9.43 -10.50 -0.59
CA THR A 1 10.82 -10.77 -0.12
C THR A 1 10.75 -11.63 1.12
N ASP A 2 11.51 -12.72 1.21
CA ASP A 2 11.47 -13.60 2.37
C ASP A 2 12.30 -13.01 3.53
N LEU A 3 11.60 -12.51 4.55
CA LEU A 3 12.19 -11.99 5.79
C LEU A 3 12.20 -13.09 6.86
N ASN A 4 13.21 -13.10 7.73
CA ASN A 4 13.35 -14.07 8.81
C ASN A 4 13.54 -13.41 10.19
N ILE A 5 13.60 -14.24 11.24
CA ILE A 5 13.76 -13.81 12.64
C ILE A 5 15.04 -12.99 12.86
N GLY A 6 16.13 -13.31 12.14
CA GLY A 6 17.37 -12.54 12.19
C GLY A 6 17.16 -11.09 11.74
N ASN A 7 16.35 -10.88 10.70
CA ASN A 7 15.99 -9.54 10.22
C ASN A 7 15.14 -8.76 11.23
N ALA A 8 14.27 -9.45 11.98
CA ALA A 8 13.44 -8.82 13.01
C ALA A 8 14.28 -8.34 14.21
N LEU A 9 15.36 -9.05 14.54
CA LEU A 9 16.29 -8.71 15.63
C LEU A 9 17.18 -7.50 15.27
N THR A 10 17.75 -7.49 14.06
CA THR A 10 18.65 -6.41 13.62
C THR A 10 17.93 -5.17 13.11
N GLY A 11 16.64 -5.32 12.77
CA GLY A 11 15.91 -4.34 11.97
C GLY A 11 16.29 -4.41 10.49
N THR A 12 15.46 -3.83 9.63
CA THR A 12 15.74 -3.71 8.19
C THR A 12 15.52 -2.30 7.67
N ASN A 13 16.17 -1.95 6.56
CA ASN A 13 15.93 -0.69 5.88
C ASN A 13 14.48 -0.61 5.39
N LEU A 14 13.84 0.55 5.57
CA LEU A 14 12.51 0.79 5.02
C LEU A 14 12.54 0.67 3.51
N GLU A 15 11.71 -0.21 2.98
CA GLU A 15 11.43 -0.36 1.56
C GLU A 15 9.92 -0.47 1.41
N VAL A 16 9.36 0.26 0.43
CA VAL A 16 7.93 0.24 0.13
C VAL A 16 7.75 -0.11 -1.34
N GLN A 17 6.98 -1.14 -1.62
CA GLN A 17 6.63 -1.57 -2.97
C GLN A 17 5.11 -1.48 -3.16
N LEU A 18 4.69 -0.94 -4.29
CA LEU A 18 3.28 -0.92 -4.69
C LEU A 18 3.06 -2.04 -5.70
N LEU A 19 2.25 -3.02 -5.32
CA LEU A 19 1.95 -4.20 -6.13
C LEU A 19 0.54 -4.05 -6.70
N LEU A 20 0.45 -3.69 -7.97
CA LEU A 20 -0.80 -3.49 -8.70
C LEU A 20 -1.38 -4.83 -9.17
N ASN A 21 -2.65 -5.05 -8.86
CA ASN A 21 -3.47 -6.11 -9.39
C ASN A 21 -4.73 -5.50 -10.00
N THR A 22 -5.15 -6.07 -11.10
CA THR A 22 -6.41 -5.78 -11.79
C THR A 22 -7.08 -7.10 -12.15
N ARG A 23 -8.24 -7.05 -12.81
CA ARG A 23 -8.87 -8.26 -13.37
C ARG A 23 -8.06 -8.90 -14.49
N GLU A 24 -7.14 -8.16 -15.11
CA GLU A 24 -6.28 -8.64 -16.19
C GLU A 24 -5.05 -9.39 -15.68
N ASN A 25 -4.65 -9.14 -14.43
CA ASN A 25 -3.50 -9.79 -13.77
C ASN A 25 -3.81 -10.18 -12.31
N PRO A 26 -4.86 -10.99 -12.05
CA PRO A 26 -5.32 -11.28 -10.69
C PRO A 26 -4.31 -12.10 -9.88
N ASP A 27 -3.51 -12.94 -10.55
CA ASP A 27 -2.59 -13.89 -9.89
C ASP A 27 -1.17 -13.34 -9.76
N CYS A 28 -0.73 -12.50 -10.70
CA CYS A 28 0.63 -11.96 -10.76
C CYS A 28 0.60 -10.43 -10.72
N SER A 29 0.94 -9.87 -9.55
CA SER A 29 0.96 -8.43 -9.36
C SER A 29 2.08 -7.76 -10.14
N GLU A 30 1.79 -6.62 -10.76
CA GLU A 30 2.79 -5.74 -11.35
C GLU A 30 3.37 -4.83 -10.26
N LYS A 31 4.70 -4.82 -10.11
CA LYS A 31 5.36 -3.83 -9.25
C LYS A 31 5.38 -2.48 -9.98
N LEU A 32 4.72 -1.47 -9.41
CA LEU A 32 4.77 -0.11 -9.96
C LEU A 32 6.18 0.46 -9.85
N ASN A 33 6.59 1.17 -10.89
CA ASN A 33 7.88 1.87 -10.90
C ASN A 33 7.79 3.12 -10.02
N GLU A 34 8.75 3.26 -9.11
CA GLU A 34 8.80 4.35 -8.12
C GLU A 34 8.88 5.75 -8.74
N HIS A 35 9.52 5.86 -9.90
CA HIS A 35 9.77 7.13 -10.58
C HIS A 35 8.84 7.36 -11.77
N ASN A 36 8.08 6.33 -12.19
CA ASN A 36 7.16 6.45 -13.31
C ASN A 36 6.02 5.44 -13.23
N VAL A 37 4.96 5.78 -12.49
CA VAL A 37 3.75 4.94 -12.41
C VAL A 37 3.05 4.72 -13.76
N THR A 38 3.30 5.59 -14.75
CA THR A 38 2.68 5.49 -16.08
C THR A 38 3.31 4.41 -16.96
N ALA A 39 4.47 3.87 -16.55
CA ALA A 39 5.06 2.70 -17.21
C ALA A 39 4.30 1.40 -16.95
N SER A 40 3.30 1.43 -16.05
CA SER A 40 2.43 0.29 -15.79
C SER A 40 1.60 -0.05 -17.03
N GLN A 41 1.54 -1.33 -17.34
CA GLN A 41 0.71 -1.85 -18.43
C GLN A 41 -0.77 -2.02 -18.03
N TYR A 42 -1.05 -2.10 -16.72
CA TYR A 42 -2.39 -2.41 -16.19
C TYR A 42 -3.08 -1.21 -15.51
N LEU A 43 -2.34 -0.16 -15.13
CA LEU A 43 -2.92 0.98 -14.42
C LEU A 43 -3.87 1.76 -15.33
N ASN A 44 -5.15 1.80 -14.97
CA ASN A 44 -6.16 2.55 -15.69
C ASN A 44 -6.65 3.73 -14.87
N THR A 45 -6.33 4.96 -15.27
CA THR A 45 -6.62 6.18 -14.50
C THR A 45 -8.11 6.54 -14.44
N SER A 46 -8.93 5.96 -15.31
CA SER A 46 -10.39 6.13 -15.27
C SER A 46 -11.07 5.20 -14.25
N LYS A 47 -10.33 4.22 -13.71
CA LYS A 47 -10.85 3.30 -12.69
C LYS A 47 -10.42 3.75 -11.29
N LYS A 48 -11.29 3.48 -10.32
CA LYS A 48 -11.02 3.67 -8.90
C LYS A 48 -9.74 2.95 -8.47
N ILE A 49 -8.96 3.60 -7.61
CA ILE A 49 -7.74 3.02 -7.04
C ILE A 49 -7.97 2.71 -5.57
N VAL A 50 -7.80 1.44 -5.22
CA VAL A 50 -7.93 0.95 -3.85
C VAL A 50 -6.57 0.51 -3.34
N PHE A 51 -6.04 1.21 -2.35
CA PHE A 51 -4.83 0.83 -1.64
C PHE A 51 -5.18 -0.07 -0.46
N VAL A 52 -4.48 -1.19 -0.31
CA VAL A 52 -4.56 -2.05 0.87
C VAL A 52 -3.22 -2.00 1.60
N VAL A 53 -3.24 -1.47 2.82
CA VAL A 53 -2.04 -1.23 3.64
C VAL A 53 -2.08 -2.13 4.87
N HIS A 54 -1.11 -3.02 4.96
CA HIS A 54 -0.99 -3.94 6.08
C HIS A 54 -0.35 -3.27 7.33
N GLY A 55 -0.38 -3.97 8.47
CA GLY A 55 0.12 -3.46 9.76
C GLY A 55 1.52 -3.98 10.13
N PHE A 56 1.81 -3.98 11.44
CA PHE A 56 3.06 -4.44 12.07
C PHE A 56 3.35 -5.93 11.82
N ARG A 57 4.61 -6.32 11.59
CA ARG A 57 4.98 -7.67 11.12
C ARG A 57 6.21 -8.21 11.87
N PRO A 58 6.09 -8.62 13.14
CA PRO A 58 7.26 -9.00 13.96
C PRO A 58 8.09 -10.14 13.37
N THR A 59 7.47 -11.01 12.55
CA THR A 59 8.12 -12.17 11.91
C THR A 59 8.39 -11.97 10.41
N GLY A 60 7.96 -10.84 9.84
CA GLY A 60 8.06 -10.56 8.40
C GLY A 60 7.20 -11.41 7.46
N SER A 61 6.38 -12.31 8.01
CA SER A 61 5.43 -13.10 7.23
C SER A 61 4.35 -12.22 6.60
N SER A 62 4.03 -12.48 5.34
CA SER A 62 2.90 -11.83 4.69
C SER A 62 1.59 -12.05 5.48
N PRO A 63 0.71 -11.04 5.56
CA PRO A 63 -0.57 -11.18 6.22
C PRO A 63 -1.43 -12.23 5.53
N VAL A 64 -1.91 -13.23 6.28
CA VAL A 64 -2.72 -14.34 5.75
C VAL A 64 -4.00 -13.88 5.03
N TRP A 65 -4.56 -12.74 5.46
CA TRP A 65 -5.79 -12.17 4.91
C TRP A 65 -5.61 -11.43 3.57
N LEU A 66 -4.37 -11.19 3.12
CA LEU A 66 -4.14 -10.43 1.87
C LEU A 66 -4.68 -11.15 0.64
N GLY A 67 -4.59 -12.48 0.61
CA GLY A 67 -5.13 -13.28 -0.50
C GLY A 67 -6.64 -13.11 -0.62
N ASP A 68 -7.35 -13.29 0.50
CA ASP A 68 -8.81 -13.21 0.54
C ASP A 68 -9.32 -11.81 0.18
N ILE A 69 -8.73 -10.75 0.76
CA ILE A 69 -9.18 -9.39 0.47
C ILE A 69 -8.90 -9.01 -1.00
N LYS A 70 -7.79 -9.48 -1.58
CA LYS A 70 -7.47 -9.26 -2.99
C LYS A 70 -8.56 -9.87 -3.88
N THR A 71 -8.86 -11.14 -3.66
CA THR A 71 -9.89 -11.86 -4.42
C THR A 71 -11.25 -11.19 -4.28
N LEU A 72 -11.65 -10.84 -3.05
CA LEU A 72 -12.93 -10.20 -2.78
C LEU A 72 -13.07 -8.83 -3.47
N LEU A 73 -12.04 -7.99 -3.41
CA LEU A 73 -12.09 -6.65 -4.02
C LEU A 73 -12.11 -6.70 -5.55
N LEU A 74 -11.25 -7.54 -6.16
CA LEU A 74 -11.18 -7.67 -7.63
C LEU A 74 -12.45 -8.30 -8.24
N THR A 75 -13.10 -9.21 -7.50
CA THR A 75 -14.38 -9.80 -7.94
C THR A 75 -15.56 -8.85 -7.76
N SER A 76 -15.54 -8.00 -6.72
CA SER A 76 -16.64 -7.08 -6.41
C SER A 76 -16.72 -5.86 -7.34
N GLU A 77 -15.59 -5.28 -7.75
CA GLU A 77 -15.56 -4.02 -8.51
C GLU A 77 -14.39 -4.05 -9.50
N ASP A 78 -14.52 -3.40 -10.67
CA ASP A 78 -13.41 -3.28 -11.62
C ASP A 78 -12.52 -2.09 -11.22
N ILE A 79 -11.42 -2.38 -10.53
CA ILE A 79 -10.57 -1.40 -9.84
C ILE A 79 -9.10 -1.64 -10.13
N ASN A 80 -8.28 -0.62 -9.88
CA ASN A 80 -6.84 -0.79 -9.65
C ASN A 80 -6.62 -1.13 -8.17
N LEU A 81 -6.32 -2.39 -7.85
CA LEU A 81 -6.02 -2.80 -6.49
C LEU A 81 -4.51 -2.73 -6.24
N ILE A 82 -4.08 -1.89 -5.32
CA ILE A 82 -2.66 -1.70 -4.99
C ILE A 82 -2.40 -2.22 -3.58
N ILE A 83 -1.65 -3.32 -3.48
CA ILE A 83 -1.11 -3.78 -2.20
C ILE A 83 0.13 -2.96 -1.88
N VAL A 84 0.14 -2.32 -0.70
CA VAL A 84 1.29 -1.59 -0.19
C VAL A 84 2.13 -2.53 0.66
N ASP A 85 3.18 -3.11 0.05
CA ASP A 85 4.16 -3.93 0.75
C ASP A 85 5.22 -3.03 1.38
N TRP A 86 5.15 -2.89 2.70
CA TRP A 86 6.18 -2.22 3.51
C TRP A 86 6.75 -3.19 4.55
N ASN A 87 6.72 -4.50 4.27
CA ASN A 87 7.11 -5.55 5.22
C ASN A 87 8.48 -5.29 5.85
N ARG A 88 9.44 -4.78 5.09
CA ARG A 88 10.78 -4.44 5.60
C ARG A 88 10.72 -3.38 6.71
N GLY A 89 9.94 -2.32 6.51
CA GLY A 89 9.71 -1.30 7.53
C GLY A 89 8.83 -1.76 8.71
N ALA A 90 8.01 -2.79 8.50
CA ALA A 90 7.12 -3.38 9.49
C ALA A 90 7.76 -4.52 10.31
N THR A 91 8.89 -5.07 9.83
CA THR A 91 9.56 -6.23 10.42
C THR A 91 10.64 -5.82 11.39
N THR A 92 10.25 -5.81 12.66
CA THR A 92 11.14 -5.49 13.78
C THR A 92 10.50 -6.01 15.06
N LEU A 93 11.31 -6.37 16.06
CA LEU A 93 10.82 -6.61 17.41
C LEU A 93 10.52 -5.31 18.17
N ASN A 94 11.03 -4.17 17.70
CA ASN A 94 10.79 -2.86 18.30
C ASN A 94 9.58 -2.17 17.67
N TYR A 95 8.44 -2.23 18.35
CA TYR A 95 7.20 -1.61 17.88
C TYR A 95 7.34 -0.10 17.61
N ASN A 96 8.13 0.64 18.39
CA ASN A 96 8.31 2.08 18.19
C ASN A 96 8.99 2.40 16.86
N THR A 97 9.95 1.57 16.44
CA THR A 97 10.58 1.69 15.12
C THR A 97 9.56 1.52 13.99
N ALA A 98 8.65 0.54 14.11
CA ALA A 98 7.58 0.35 13.14
C ALA A 98 6.61 1.54 13.11
N VAL A 99 6.27 2.10 14.28
CA VAL A 99 5.44 3.32 14.40
C VAL A 99 6.11 4.51 13.70
N GLU A 100 7.41 4.74 13.91
CA GLU A 100 8.13 5.84 13.26
C GLU A 100 8.14 5.71 11.73
N ASN A 101 8.29 4.48 11.22
CA ASN A 101 8.28 4.21 9.79
C ASN A 101 6.95 4.53 9.12
N THR A 102 5.81 4.49 9.82
CA THR A 102 4.49 4.79 9.23
C THR A 102 4.42 6.17 8.57
N ARG A 103 5.08 7.19 9.15
CA ARG A 103 5.14 8.54 8.57
C ARG A 103 5.93 8.56 7.27
N LYS A 104 7.06 7.83 7.22
CA LYS A 104 7.89 7.71 6.02
C LYS A 104 7.15 6.95 4.91
N VAL A 105 6.43 5.88 5.25
CA VAL A 105 5.57 5.18 4.29
C VAL A 105 4.52 6.13 3.71
N ALA A 106 3.90 6.97 4.53
CA ALA A 106 2.93 7.95 4.05
C ALA A 106 3.53 9.01 3.12
N GLU A 107 4.79 9.44 3.32
CA GLU A 107 5.51 10.29 2.35
C GLU A 107 5.72 9.58 1.02
N ILE A 108 6.16 8.33 1.06
CA ILE A 108 6.39 7.54 -0.15
C ILE A 108 5.07 7.36 -0.92
N LEU A 109 3.98 7.00 -0.23
CA LEU A 109 2.66 6.87 -0.85
C LEU A 109 2.17 8.19 -1.46
N LYS A 110 2.46 9.33 -0.82
CA LYS A 110 2.15 10.63 -1.38
C LYS A 110 2.85 10.84 -2.74
N ASN A 111 4.12 10.47 -2.86
CA ASN A 111 4.85 10.62 -4.12
C ASN A 111 4.25 9.76 -5.25
N TYR A 112 3.82 8.53 -4.94
CA TYR A 112 3.11 7.69 -5.92
C TYR A 112 1.75 8.30 -6.32
N ILE A 113 0.96 8.74 -5.33
CA ILE A 113 -0.35 9.35 -5.59
C ILE A 113 -0.19 10.64 -6.40
N ASP A 114 0.79 11.50 -6.09
CA ASP A 114 1.03 12.72 -6.85
C ASP A 114 1.33 12.44 -8.34
N GLN A 115 2.09 11.38 -8.63
CA GLN A 115 2.32 10.92 -10.02
C GLN A 115 1.02 10.45 -10.69
N MET A 116 0.19 9.70 -9.96
CA MET A 116 -1.12 9.23 -10.46
C MET A 116 -2.05 10.41 -10.76
N LEU A 117 -2.10 11.41 -9.86
CA LEU A 117 -2.90 12.62 -10.05
C LEU A 117 -2.44 13.43 -11.25
N ALA A 118 -1.12 13.57 -11.44
CA ALA A 118 -0.54 14.21 -12.61
C ALA A 118 -0.92 13.50 -13.92
N TYR A 119 -1.28 12.22 -13.85
CA TYR A 119 -1.73 11.41 -14.98
C TYR A 119 -3.26 11.28 -15.11
N GLY A 120 -4.01 12.10 -14.37
CA GLY A 120 -5.46 12.23 -14.54
C GLY A 120 -6.29 11.39 -13.57
N VAL A 121 -5.68 10.71 -12.60
CA VAL A 121 -6.44 10.13 -11.48
C VAL A 121 -7.01 11.25 -10.64
N SER A 122 -8.26 11.09 -10.19
CA SER A 122 -8.91 12.05 -9.31
C SER A 122 -8.80 11.64 -7.84
N LEU A 123 -8.68 12.60 -6.91
CA LEU A 123 -8.52 12.31 -5.48
C LEU A 123 -9.74 11.58 -4.88
N ASP A 124 -10.93 11.86 -5.38
CA ASP A 124 -12.21 11.24 -5.00
C ASP A 124 -12.32 9.78 -5.46
N SER A 125 -11.54 9.36 -6.47
CA SER A 125 -11.44 7.96 -6.90
C SER A 125 -10.50 7.12 -6.05
N LEU A 126 -9.81 7.72 -5.06
CA LEU A 126 -8.87 7.04 -4.20
C LEU A 126 -9.53 6.51 -2.92
N HIS A 127 -9.32 5.23 -2.62
CA HIS A 127 -9.71 4.60 -1.36
C HIS A 127 -8.51 3.93 -0.70
N ILE A 128 -8.23 4.24 0.56
CA ILE A 128 -7.19 3.53 1.34
C ILE A 128 -7.86 2.68 2.42
N ILE A 129 -7.59 1.37 2.39
CA ILE A 129 -7.95 0.40 3.42
C ILE A 129 -6.68 0.11 4.23
N GLY A 130 -6.65 0.55 5.48
CA GLY A 130 -5.53 0.33 6.38
C GLY A 130 -5.90 -0.58 7.54
N VAL A 131 -5.03 -1.54 7.87
CA VAL A 131 -5.21 -2.43 9.03
C VAL A 131 -4.07 -2.22 10.03
N SER A 132 -4.40 -2.02 11.30
CA SER A 132 -3.46 -1.76 12.41
C SER A 132 -2.59 -0.52 12.11
N LEU A 133 -1.25 -0.63 12.09
CA LEU A 133 -0.38 0.47 11.66
C LEU A 133 -0.70 0.98 10.24
N GLY A 134 -1.28 0.13 9.39
CA GLY A 134 -1.77 0.54 8.07
C GLY A 134 -2.90 1.57 8.14
N ALA A 135 -3.76 1.53 9.17
CA ALA A 135 -4.81 2.53 9.37
C ALA A 135 -4.21 3.91 9.71
N HIS A 136 -3.13 3.94 10.51
CA HIS A 136 -2.40 5.17 10.79
C HIS A 136 -1.69 5.70 9.54
N ILE A 137 -1.06 4.83 8.73
CA ILE A 137 -0.49 5.21 7.43
C ILE A 137 -1.56 5.87 6.56
N ALA A 138 -2.73 5.25 6.43
CA ALA A 138 -3.86 5.79 5.68
C ALA A 138 -4.27 7.18 6.20
N GLY A 139 -4.37 7.35 7.52
CA GLY A 139 -4.66 8.65 8.15
C GLY A 139 -3.59 9.72 7.87
N PHE A 140 -2.30 9.35 7.89
CA PHE A 140 -1.23 10.27 7.53
C PHE A 140 -1.28 10.69 6.06
N VAL A 141 -1.58 9.77 5.14
CA VAL A 141 -1.80 10.11 3.72
C VAL A 141 -3.03 11.02 3.58
N GLY A 142 -4.14 10.71 4.26
CA GLY A 142 -5.33 11.57 4.27
C GLY A 142 -5.04 13.00 4.74
N LYS A 143 -4.25 13.15 5.82
CA LYS A 143 -3.80 14.46 6.30
C LYS A 143 -3.00 15.23 5.25
N LYS A 144 -2.15 14.56 4.47
CA LYS A 144 -1.34 15.19 3.41
C LYS A 144 -2.17 15.76 2.26
N TYR A 145 -3.36 15.22 2.05
CA TYR A 145 -4.32 15.73 1.06
C TYR A 145 -5.43 16.59 1.68
N ASN A 146 -5.25 17.06 2.92
CA ASN A 146 -6.21 17.86 3.67
C ASN A 146 -7.60 17.20 3.78
N GLY A 147 -7.64 15.87 3.92
CA GLY A 147 -8.89 15.11 4.04
C GLY A 147 -9.68 14.95 2.73
N ARG A 148 -9.09 15.29 1.58
CA ARG A 148 -9.77 15.24 0.27
C ARG A 148 -9.70 13.90 -0.46
N LEU A 149 -9.12 12.87 0.15
CA LEU A 149 -9.18 11.51 -0.41
C LEU A 149 -10.62 11.02 -0.41
N GLY A 150 -11.03 10.30 -1.46
CA GLY A 150 -12.39 9.80 -1.60
C GLY A 150 -12.88 8.96 -0.43
N ARG A 151 -12.03 8.05 0.09
CA ARG A 151 -12.36 7.25 1.26
C ARG A 151 -11.13 6.75 2.02
N ILE A 152 -11.26 6.64 3.35
CA ILE A 152 -10.35 5.86 4.21
C ILE A 152 -11.18 4.87 5.02
N THR A 153 -10.70 3.63 5.12
CA THR A 153 -11.24 2.60 6.02
C THR A 153 -10.12 2.12 6.93
N GLY A 154 -10.29 2.23 8.25
CA GLY A 154 -9.32 1.78 9.24
C GLY A 154 -9.89 0.65 10.10
N LYS A 155 -9.08 -0.38 10.36
CA LYS A 155 -9.38 -1.47 11.31
C LYS A 155 -8.16 -1.74 12.19
#